data_AF-A0A258D6T0-F1
#
_entry.id   AF-A0A258D6T0-F1
#
_cell.length_a   1.000
_cell.length_b   1.000
_cell.length_c   1.000
_cell.angle_alpha   90.00
_cell.angle_beta   90.00
_cell.angle_gamma   90.00
#
_symmetry.space_group_name_H-M   'P 1'
#
loop_
_entity.id
_entity.type
_entity.pdbx_description
1 polymer ?
#
loop_
_entity_poly.entity_id
_entity_poly.type
_entity_poly.pdbx_seq_one_letter_code
_entity_poly.pdbx_strand_id
1 'polypeptide(L)' 'MPGPSNDDLPSSLSDDAAFAVAEILEEYVPTSAEDYARLADEAEAGAARFDGGPGLAHEVAGELRRRAQALRDAGP' A
#
# COMPACT_ATOMS: atom_id res chain seq x y z
N MET A 1 -1.10 -9.72 23.29
CA MET A 1 -1.12 -9.81 21.81
C MET A 1 -0.42 -8.56 21.31
N PRO A 2 0.85 -8.64 20.84
CA PRO A 2 1.46 -7.51 20.15
C PRO A 2 0.75 -7.36 18.81
N GLY A 3 0.26 -6.16 18.50
CA GLY A 3 -0.27 -5.83 17.18
C GLY A 3 0.81 -5.95 16.11
N PRO A 4 0.45 -5.94 14.81
CA PRO A 4 1.45 -5.94 13.74
C PRO A 4 2.39 -4.75 13.95
N SER A 5 3.68 -5.02 14.11
CA SER A 5 4.72 -4.01 14.27
C SER A 5 4.82 -3.17 12.99
N ASN A 6 4.92 -1.85 13.15
CA ASN A 6 5.22 -0.90 12.06
C ASN A 6 6.61 -1.11 11.42
N ASP A 7 7.39 -2.11 11.86
CA ASP A 7 8.77 -2.37 11.42
C ASP A 7 8.88 -3.03 10.02
N ASP A 8 7.77 -3.47 9.43
CA ASP A 8 7.74 -4.05 8.07
C ASP A 8 7.44 -3.01 6.96
N LEU A 9 7.41 -1.72 7.30
CA LEU A 9 7.30 -0.66 6.31
C LEU A 9 8.69 -0.32 5.74
N PRO A 10 8.87 -0.29 4.41
CA PRO A 10 10.15 0.11 3.83
C PRO A 10 10.50 1.53 4.28
N SER A 11 11.79 1.75 4.58
CA SER A 11 12.37 2.99 5.13
C SER A 11 12.20 4.24 4.24
N SER A 12 11.45 4.13 3.14
CA SER A 12 11.22 5.14 2.12
C SER A 12 9.79 5.71 2.09
N LEU A 13 8.86 5.19 2.88
CA LEU A 13 7.50 5.74 2.98
C LEU A 13 7.46 6.89 3.97
N SER A 14 6.72 7.95 3.65
CA SER A 14 6.30 8.93 4.65
C SER A 14 5.34 8.29 5.67
N ASP A 15 5.27 8.85 6.88
CA ASP A 15 4.36 8.37 7.93
C ASP A 15 2.89 8.41 7.48
N ASP A 16 2.50 9.44 6.72
CA ASP A 16 1.15 9.55 6.15
C ASP A 16 0.87 8.46 5.12
N ALA A 17 1.85 8.12 4.28
CA ALA A 17 1.71 7.05 3.29
C ALA A 17 1.65 5.67 3.96
N ALA A 18 2.46 5.46 5.00
CA ALA A 18 2.41 4.27 5.82
C ALA A 18 1.04 4.08 6.48
N PHE A 19 0.48 5.14 7.07
CA PHE A 19 -0.85 5.12 7.67
C PHE A 19 -1.93 4.79 6.64
N ALA A 20 -1.94 5.48 5.50
CA ALA A 20 -2.93 5.25 4.45
C ALA A 20 -2.83 3.83 3.85
N VAL A 21 -1.61 3.29 3.67
CA VAL A 21 -1.42 1.89 3.27
C VAL A 21 -2.01 0.96 4.32
N ALA A 22 -1.75 1.18 5.61
CA ALA A 22 -2.29 0.33 6.68
C ALA A 22 -3.83 0.32 6.67
N GLU A 23 -4.48 1.48 6.52
CA GLU A 23 -5.94 1.58 6.42
C GLU A 23 -6.49 0.80 5.22
N ILE A 24 -5.86 0.94 4.04
CA ILE A 24 -6.26 0.21 2.83
C ILE A 24 -6.14 -1.31 3.05
N LEU A 25 -5.07 -1.78 3.70
CA LEU A 25 -4.86 -3.20 3.94
C LEU A 25 -5.85 -3.78 4.96
N GLU A 26 -6.23 -3.00 5.96
CA GLU A 26 -7.26 -3.38 6.94
C GLU A 26 -8.65 -3.45 6.30
N GLU A 27 -8.99 -2.49 5.43
CA GLU A 27 -10.31 -2.44 4.78
C GLU A 27 -10.49 -3.52 3.70
N TYR A 28 -9.50 -3.68 2.81
CA TYR A 28 -9.65 -4.51 1.61
C TYR A 28 -9.06 -5.92 1.75
N VAL A 29 -8.17 -6.14 2.72
CA VAL A 29 -7.52 -7.44 3.02
C VAL A 29 -7.05 -8.17 1.74
N PRO A 30 -6.17 -7.56 0.93
CA PRO A 30 -5.74 -8.13 -0.35
C PRO A 30 -5.01 -9.48 -0.15
N THR A 31 -5.34 -10.47 -0.98
CA THR A 31 -4.83 -11.85 -0.85
C THR A 31 -3.96 -12.30 -2.03
N SER A 32 -3.96 -11.56 -3.12
CA SER A 32 -3.25 -11.89 -4.35
C SER A 32 -2.46 -10.69 -4.87
N ALA A 33 -1.43 -10.94 -5.70
CA ALA A 33 -0.68 -9.87 -6.34
C ALA A 33 -1.55 -8.98 -7.23
N GLU A 34 -2.61 -9.55 -7.84
CA GLU A 34 -3.61 -8.83 -8.60
C GLU A 34 -4.42 -7.86 -7.73
N ASP A 35 -4.78 -8.25 -6.48
CA ASP A 35 -5.48 -7.36 -5.56
C ASP A 35 -4.63 -6.14 -5.22
N TYR A 36 -3.35 -6.35 -4.88
CA TYR A 36 -2.42 -5.25 -4.59
C TYR A 36 -2.22 -4.34 -5.81
N ALA A 37 -2.11 -4.90 -7.02
CA ALA A 37 -2.00 -4.11 -8.24
C ALA A 37 -3.25 -3.26 -8.51
N ARG A 38 -4.45 -3.83 -8.33
CA ARG A 38 -5.71 -3.10 -8.46
C ARG A 38 -5.80 -1.95 -7.46
N LEU A 39 -5.46 -2.20 -6.19
CA LEU A 39 -5.48 -1.16 -5.15
C LEU A 39 -4.48 -0.03 -5.44
N ALA A 40 -3.31 -0.36 -6.00
CA ALA A 40 -2.35 0.66 -6.42
C ALA A 40 -2.91 1.58 -7.52
N ASP A 41 -3.58 1.01 -8.52
CA ASP A 41 -4.18 1.78 -9.61
C ASP A 41 -5.38 2.60 -9.11
N GLU A 42 -6.15 2.07 -8.17
CA GLU A 42 -7.24 2.81 -7.50
C GLU A 42 -6.71 3.98 -6.66
N ALA A 43 -5.59 3.80 -5.97
CA ALA A 43 -4.93 4.86 -5.21
C ALA A 43 -4.46 6.01 -6.14
N GLU A 44 -3.82 5.70 -7.27
CA GLU A 44 -3.42 6.73 -8.24
C GLU A 44 -4.60 7.42 -8.91
N ALA A 45 -5.61 6.66 -9.35
CA ALA A 45 -6.82 7.22 -9.95
C ALA A 45 -7.61 8.07 -8.94
N GLY A 46 -7.53 7.72 -7.66
CA GLY A 46 -8.16 8.38 -6.53
C GLY A 46 -7.32 9.46 -5.87
N ALA A 47 -6.24 9.94 -6.48
CA ALA A 47 -5.24 10.81 -5.85
C ALA A 47 -5.80 12.04 -5.10
N ALA A 48 -6.93 12.59 -5.55
CA ALA A 48 -7.59 13.72 -4.90
C ALA A 48 -8.25 13.40 -3.55
N ARG A 49 -8.35 12.11 -3.17
CA ARG A 49 -8.93 11.64 -1.90
C ARG A 49 -7.92 11.61 -0.76
N PHE A 50 -6.64 11.71 -1.07
CA PHE A 50 -5.56 11.73 -0.09
C PHE A 50 -5.31 13.18 0.35
N ASP A 51 -5.24 13.43 1.66
CA ASP A 51 -5.00 14.77 2.21
C ASP A 51 -3.63 15.35 1.79
N GLY A 52 -2.63 14.48 1.57
CA GLY A 52 -1.33 14.83 0.99
C GLY A 52 -1.32 14.98 -0.55
N GLY A 53 -2.48 14.87 -1.19
CA GLY A 53 -2.66 15.04 -2.63
C GLY A 53 -1.96 13.96 -3.48
N PRO A 54 -1.63 14.29 -4.76
CA PRO A 54 -1.07 13.31 -5.69
C PRO A 54 0.27 12.70 -5.29
N GLY A 55 1.08 13.40 -4.48
CA GLY A 55 2.34 12.86 -3.96
C GLY A 55 2.11 11.68 -3.03
N LEU A 56 1.20 11.84 -2.07
CA LEU A 56 0.83 10.79 -1.12
C LEU A 56 0.22 9.59 -1.84
N ALA A 57 -0.68 9.83 -2.79
CA ALA A 57 -1.27 8.77 -3.61
C ALA A 57 -0.23 7.94 -4.37
N HIS A 58 0.81 8.59 -4.90
CA HIS A 58 1.90 7.92 -5.61
C HIS A 58 2.76 7.08 -4.67
N GLU A 59 3.05 7.56 -3.46
CA GLU A 59 3.77 6.79 -2.44
C GLU A 59 3.00 5.53 -2.02
N VAL A 60 1.69 5.68 -1.76
CA VAL A 60 0.78 4.58 -1.41
C VAL A 60 0.73 3.55 -2.53
N ALA A 61 0.51 3.99 -3.78
CA ALA A 61 0.49 3.10 -4.93
C ALA A 61 1.83 2.40 -5.17
N GLY A 62 2.94 3.11 -4.97
CA GLY A 62 4.29 2.56 -5.06
C GLY A 62 4.49 1.41 -4.07
N GLU A 63 4.02 1.55 -2.83
CA GLU A 63 4.10 0.49 -1.84
C GLU A 63 3.23 -0.72 -2.19
N LEU A 64 1.99 -0.48 -2.59
CA LEU A 64 1.08 -1.56 -3.01
C LEU A 64 1.67 -2.35 -4.19
N ARG A 65 2.29 -1.68 -5.16
CA ARG A 65 3.00 -2.34 -6.27
C ARG A 65 4.22 -3.14 -5.81
N ARG A 66 5.01 -2.63 -4.85
CA ARG A 66 6.12 -3.38 -4.27
C ARG A 66 5.65 -4.68 -3.62
N ARG A 67 4.54 -4.64 -2.87
CA ARG A 67 3.93 -5.82 -2.26
C ARG A 67 3.40 -6.80 -3.30
N ALA A 68 2.75 -6.30 -4.35
CA ALA A 68 2.32 -7.12 -5.49
C ALA A 68 3.52 -7.86 -6.11
N GLN A 69 4.64 -7.16 -6.31
CA GLN A 69 5.86 -7.75 -6.87
C GLN A 69 6.46 -8.80 -5.92
N ALA A 70 6.56 -8.51 -4.62
CA ALA A 70 7.06 -9.45 -3.63
C ALA A 70 6.25 -10.75 -3.60
N LEU A 71 4.92 -10.67 -3.74
CA LEU A 71 4.05 -11.86 -3.85
C LEU A 71 4.29 -12.67 -5.12
N ARG A 72 4.51 -12.00 -6.26
CA ARG A 72 4.85 -12.69 -7.52
C ARG A 72 6.20 -13.40 -7.42
N ASP A 73 7.18 -12.75 -6.81
CA ASP A 73 8.54 -13.26 -6.67
C ASP A 73 8.61 -14.41 -5.66
N ALA A 74 7.74 -14.43 -4.64
CA ALA A 74 7.64 -15.51 -3.67
C ALA A 74 7.15 -16.84 -4.28
N GLY A 75 6.44 -16.78 -5.42
CA GLY A 75 5.84 -17.95 -6.07
C GLY A 75 4.72 -18.61 -5.26
N PRO A 76 3.94 -19.52 -5.87
CA PRO A 76 2.98 -20.37 -5.18
C PRO A 76 3.64 -21.45 -4.31
#